data_AF-A0A9N9E2J2-F1
#
_entry.id   AF-A0A9N9E2J2-F1
#
_cell.length_a   1.000
_cell.length_b   1.000
_cell.length_c   1.000
_cell.angle_alpha   90.00
_cell.angle_beta   90.00
_cell.angle_gamma   90.00
#
_symmetry.space_group_name_H-M   'P 1'
#
loop_
_entity.id
_entity.type
_entity.pdbx_description
1 polymer ?
#
loop_
_entity_poly.entity_id
_entity_poly.type
_entity_poly.pdbx_seq_one_letter_code
_entity_poly.pdbx_strand_id
1 'polypeptide(L)'
;FLEDYTNEELELRTGHCAWTIELIEIMAKVYDVKDLRLQAFHDHMTSLTGQFSIVENEDKSKSDGILQTITTSGQIGFRVILEMKNEIGRGRSDPTIQAALSYAKYWAQPQRKHVRASCCCPSLLLAIAGPWRHLHRIARLFEAIRLTAQYLDNYYQTLSIVYNNTTQPLYPYPHQYVTESNTVIHFTYEDYLTEDSKKTIFKGKTTDGYPIVIKFSQRYNTYAHNLCAQEGLAPRLFYVSKEKFGGWYMIIMEYIEGETLNTLQIDKTEYDNVLKSVSKAIHILHCKDIVFGDLRKSNIMVMNSDKGCHGMLIDFDWAGEHGKDRYTSKMNPDIRWPTGVEGNAIMDKAHDLYWLDKLEENE
;
A
#
# COMPACT_ATOMS: atom_id res chain seq x y z
N PHE A 1 6.16 9.91 6.90
CA PHE A 1 5.16 10.99 7.04
C PHE A 1 3.78 10.49 7.46
N LEU A 2 3.20 9.50 6.76
CA LEU A 2 1.82 9.02 7.04
C LEU A 2 1.61 8.33 8.41
N GLU A 3 2.68 7.98 9.13
CA GLU A 3 2.60 7.35 10.46
C GLU A 3 3.01 8.29 11.62
N ASP A 4 3.46 9.51 11.32
CA ASP A 4 4.16 10.37 12.30
C ASP A 4 3.20 11.17 13.20
N TYR A 5 1.92 11.32 12.85
CA TYR A 5 0.97 12.04 13.72
C TYR A 5 0.64 11.25 15.01
N THR A 6 0.92 9.94 15.02
CA THR A 6 0.83 9.09 16.22
C THR A 6 2.14 9.01 16.99
N ASN A 7 3.23 9.55 16.43
CA ASN A 7 4.53 9.57 17.08
C ASN A 7 4.51 10.48 18.31
N GLU A 8 4.67 9.89 19.49
CA GLU A 8 4.69 10.65 20.73
C GLU A 8 5.95 11.50 20.88
N GLU A 9 7.00 11.17 20.13
CA GLU A 9 8.30 11.87 20.10
C GLU A 9 8.33 13.04 19.11
N LEU A 10 7.26 13.28 18.33
CA LEU A 10 7.21 14.43 17.43
C LEU A 10 7.29 15.74 18.23
N GLU A 11 8.42 16.43 18.15
CA GLU A 11 8.65 17.70 18.82
C GLU A 11 7.72 18.79 18.27
N LEU A 12 7.01 19.46 19.18
CA LEU A 12 6.13 20.57 18.85
C LEU A 12 6.87 21.90 18.99
N ARG A 13 6.69 22.79 18.01
CA ARG A 13 7.26 24.14 18.06
C ARG A 13 6.69 24.93 19.24
N THR A 14 7.48 25.87 19.76
CA THR A 14 7.03 26.83 20.77
C THR A 14 5.78 27.56 20.29
N GLY A 15 4.72 27.55 21.11
CA GLY A 15 3.43 28.18 20.78
C GLY A 15 2.47 27.33 19.96
N HIS A 16 2.88 26.18 19.41
CA HIS A 16 2.01 25.34 18.57
C HIS A 16 0.80 24.78 19.34
N CYS A 17 0.96 24.46 20.62
CA CYS A 17 -0.16 24.05 21.47
C CYS A 17 -1.19 25.18 21.65
N ALA A 18 -0.73 26.42 21.85
CA ALA A 18 -1.63 27.58 21.97
C ALA A 18 -2.37 27.83 20.65
N TRP A 19 -1.64 27.81 19.53
CA TRP A 19 -2.22 27.87 18.19
C TRP A 19 -3.28 26.77 17.97
N THR A 20 -3.02 25.56 18.46
CA THR A 20 -3.96 24.43 18.34
C THR A 20 -5.21 24.63 19.20
N ILE A 21 -5.06 25.16 20.42
CA ILE A 21 -6.20 25.49 21.29
C ILE A 21 -7.10 26.51 20.61
N GLU A 22 -6.53 27.58 20.06
CA GLU A 22 -7.28 28.60 19.32
C GLU A 22 -8.05 27.98 18.14
N LEU A 23 -7.42 27.06 17.38
CA LEU A 23 -8.11 26.35 16.31
C LEU A 23 -9.27 25.50 16.82
N ILE A 24 -9.06 24.75 17.91
CA ILE A 24 -10.12 23.93 18.54
C ILE A 24 -11.29 24.82 18.94
N GLU A 25 -11.02 25.97 19.57
CA GLU A 25 -12.04 26.94 19.99
C GLU A 25 -12.79 27.53 18.80
N ILE A 26 -12.08 27.90 17.73
CA ILE A 26 -12.68 28.36 16.46
C ILE A 26 -13.62 27.27 15.93
N MET A 27 -13.14 26.04 15.79
CA MET A 27 -13.90 24.94 15.22
C MET A 27 -15.07 24.46 16.09
N ALA A 28 -15.02 24.72 17.40
CA ALA A 28 -16.09 24.41 18.35
C ALA A 28 -17.25 25.40 18.32
N LYS A 29 -17.10 26.59 17.70
CA LYS A 29 -18.18 27.58 17.58
C LYS A 29 -19.35 27.04 16.75
N VAL A 30 -20.54 27.54 17.06
CA VAL A 30 -21.73 27.35 16.22
C VAL A 30 -21.65 28.34 15.07
N TYR A 31 -21.84 27.85 13.85
CA TYR A 31 -21.85 28.65 12.63
C TYR A 31 -23.18 28.42 11.92
N ASP A 32 -23.81 29.51 11.50
CA ASP A 32 -25.12 29.46 10.82
C ASP A 32 -25.01 28.82 9.43
N VAL A 33 -23.88 29.02 8.76
CA VAL A 33 -23.57 28.44 7.44
C VAL A 33 -22.15 27.88 7.41
N LYS A 34 -21.94 26.84 6.60
CA LYS A 34 -20.65 26.16 6.43
C LYS A 34 -19.52 27.12 6.03
N ASP A 35 -19.81 28.07 5.15
CA ASP A 35 -18.81 28.96 4.57
C ASP A 35 -18.14 29.87 5.62
N LEU A 36 -18.87 30.28 6.67
CA LEU A 36 -18.30 31.06 7.77
C LEU A 36 -17.32 30.25 8.61
N ARG A 37 -17.62 28.96 8.83
CA ARG A 37 -16.69 28.03 9.50
C ARG A 37 -15.45 27.81 8.65
N LEU A 38 -15.64 27.65 7.34
CA LEU A 38 -14.55 27.41 6.39
C LEU A 38 -13.60 28.61 6.33
N GLN A 39 -14.16 29.82 6.29
CA GLN A 39 -13.37 31.04 6.32
C GLN A 39 -12.54 31.15 7.60
N ALA A 40 -13.16 30.94 8.77
CA ALA A 40 -12.45 30.99 10.04
C ALA A 40 -11.33 29.93 10.14
N PHE A 41 -11.57 28.74 9.57
CA PHE A 41 -10.54 27.70 9.46
C PHE A 41 -9.39 28.13 8.55
N HIS A 42 -9.68 28.67 7.36
CA HIS A 42 -8.66 29.15 6.42
C HIS A 42 -7.80 30.27 7.00
N ASP A 43 -8.43 31.23 7.68
CA ASP A 43 -7.73 32.37 8.29
C ASP A 43 -6.71 31.88 9.33
N HIS A 44 -7.12 30.95 10.19
CA HIS A 44 -6.24 30.38 11.21
C HIS A 44 -5.11 29.53 10.60
N MET A 45 -5.45 28.69 9.62
CA MET A 45 -4.50 27.82 8.92
C MET A 45 -3.45 28.57 8.11
N THR A 46 -3.74 29.80 7.68
CA THR A 46 -2.83 30.60 6.85
C THR A 46 -1.47 30.79 7.52
N SER A 47 -1.46 30.99 8.84
CA SER A 47 -0.23 31.11 9.63
C SER A 47 0.61 29.82 9.68
N LEU A 48 -0.04 28.66 9.51
CA LEU A 48 0.59 27.35 9.63
C LEU A 48 1.09 26.85 8.26
N THR A 49 0.21 26.80 7.27
CA THR A 49 0.46 26.13 5.98
C THR A 49 0.52 27.07 4.77
N GLY A 50 0.28 28.37 4.99
CA GLY A 50 -0.01 29.33 3.93
C GLY A 50 -1.49 29.34 3.54
N GLN A 51 -1.84 30.23 2.61
CA GLN A 51 -3.22 30.53 2.27
C GLN A 51 -3.87 29.44 1.40
N PHE A 52 -4.99 28.90 1.87
CA PHE A 52 -5.86 28.05 1.07
C PHE A 52 -6.57 28.87 -0.01
N SER A 53 -6.70 28.29 -1.20
CA SER A 53 -7.40 28.89 -2.34
C SER A 53 -8.55 27.99 -2.79
N ILE A 54 -9.58 28.58 -3.38
CA ILE A 54 -10.66 27.84 -4.04
C ILE A 54 -10.31 27.73 -5.51
N VAL A 55 -10.13 26.50 -6.00
CA VAL A 55 -9.88 26.22 -7.41
C VAL A 55 -11.08 25.48 -7.98
N GLU A 56 -11.67 26.04 -9.03
CA GLU A 56 -12.79 25.45 -9.77
C GLU A 56 -12.26 24.69 -10.99
N ASN A 57 -12.69 23.43 -11.14
CA ASN A 57 -12.40 22.59 -12.31
C ASN A 57 -13.29 22.99 -13.51
N GLU A 58 -12.98 22.49 -14.70
CA GLU A 58 -13.80 22.74 -15.90
C GLU A 58 -15.27 22.28 -15.75
N ASP A 59 -15.51 21.22 -14.97
CA ASP A 59 -16.85 20.70 -14.64
C ASP A 59 -17.57 21.51 -13.54
N LYS A 60 -17.02 22.66 -13.14
CA LYS A 60 -17.46 23.52 -12.03
C LYS A 60 -17.38 22.88 -10.64
N SER A 61 -16.78 21.69 -10.53
CA SER A 61 -16.53 21.10 -9.22
C SER A 61 -15.38 21.83 -8.51
N LYS A 62 -15.49 21.92 -7.20
CA LYS A 62 -14.47 22.50 -6.32
C LYS A 62 -14.49 21.80 -4.97
N SER A 63 -13.32 21.72 -4.36
CA SER A 63 -13.12 21.34 -2.97
C SER A 63 -13.22 22.57 -2.08
N ASP A 64 -13.21 22.35 -0.76
CA ASP A 64 -13.31 23.42 0.23
C ASP A 64 -12.01 24.23 0.37
N GLY A 65 -10.87 23.71 -0.10
CA GLY A 65 -9.62 24.47 -0.12
C GLY A 65 -8.47 23.71 -0.74
N ILE A 66 -7.57 24.44 -1.41
CA ILE A 66 -6.34 23.89 -2.01
C ILE A 66 -5.13 24.73 -1.62
N LEU A 67 -4.06 24.03 -1.24
CA LEU A 67 -2.71 24.57 -1.26
C LEU A 67 -2.01 24.14 -2.54
N GLN A 68 -1.61 25.11 -3.34
CA GLN A 68 -0.92 24.90 -4.62
C GLN A 68 0.50 25.43 -4.59
N THR A 69 1.34 24.89 -5.47
CA THR A 69 2.73 25.29 -5.69
C THR A 69 2.96 25.46 -7.17
N ILE A 70 3.64 26.53 -7.56
CA ILE A 70 4.11 26.72 -8.92
C ILE A 70 5.48 26.03 -9.03
N THR A 71 5.57 25.01 -9.87
CA THR A 71 6.83 24.33 -10.19
C THR A 71 7.78 25.28 -10.92
N THR A 72 9.08 24.96 -10.97
CA THR A 72 10.07 25.74 -11.75
C THR A 72 9.73 25.89 -13.23
N SER A 73 8.94 24.97 -13.78
CA SER A 73 8.46 25.01 -15.17
C SER A 73 7.15 25.79 -15.36
N GLY A 74 6.62 26.44 -14.32
CA GLY A 74 5.37 27.20 -14.36
C GLY A 74 4.09 26.35 -14.27
N GLN A 75 4.21 25.02 -14.16
CA GLN A 75 3.06 24.14 -13.91
C GLN A 75 2.59 24.21 -12.44
N ILE A 76 1.35 23.78 -12.17
CA ILE A 76 0.78 23.76 -10.81
C ILE A 76 0.84 22.36 -10.22
N GLY A 77 1.41 22.26 -9.03
CA GLY A 77 1.34 21.10 -8.15
C GLY A 77 0.33 21.32 -7.02
N PHE A 78 -0.50 20.33 -6.72
CA PHE A 78 -1.46 20.37 -5.61
C PHE A 78 -0.88 19.67 -4.38
N ARG A 79 -0.60 20.46 -3.32
CA ARG A 79 0.00 19.95 -2.07
C ARG A 79 -1.05 19.38 -1.13
N VAL A 80 -2.12 20.15 -0.88
CA VAL A 80 -3.17 19.78 0.08
C VAL A 80 -4.52 20.03 -0.56
N ILE A 81 -5.43 19.08 -0.43
CA ILE A 81 -6.82 19.16 -0.88
C ILE A 81 -7.70 18.98 0.36
N LEU A 82 -8.49 20.00 0.69
CA LEU A 82 -9.32 20.08 1.88
C LEU A 82 -10.79 19.81 1.53
N GLU A 83 -11.40 18.93 2.29
CA GLU A 83 -12.85 18.75 2.35
C GLU A 83 -13.29 18.85 3.81
N MET A 84 -14.24 19.73 4.08
CA MET A 84 -14.74 20.00 5.41
C MET A 84 -16.24 19.72 5.49
N LYS A 85 -16.67 19.08 6.58
CA LYS A 85 -18.10 18.91 6.91
C LYS A 85 -18.38 19.39 8.32
N ASN A 86 -19.61 19.86 8.54
CA ASN A 86 -20.00 20.36 9.85
C ASN A 86 -20.08 19.25 10.90
N GLU A 87 -20.57 18.07 10.52
CA GLU A 87 -20.73 16.89 11.38
C GLU A 87 -20.50 15.60 10.57
N ILE A 88 -19.97 14.56 11.21
CA ILE A 88 -19.86 13.23 10.62
C ILE A 88 -21.28 12.67 10.41
N GLY A 89 -21.63 12.26 9.19
CA GLY A 89 -22.94 11.68 8.86
C GLY A 89 -24.04 12.68 8.46
N ARG A 90 -23.81 14.00 8.52
CA ARG A 90 -24.72 15.01 7.93
C ARG A 90 -24.22 15.44 6.55
N GLY A 91 -24.71 14.74 5.54
CA GLY A 91 -24.42 15.00 4.12
C GLY A 91 -24.75 13.77 3.29
N ARG A 92 -24.92 13.94 1.96
CA ARG A 92 -25.14 12.81 1.04
C ARG A 92 -23.88 11.97 0.77
N SER A 93 -22.71 12.39 1.28
CA SER A 93 -21.41 11.81 0.96
C SER A 93 -20.39 12.00 2.11
N ASP A 94 -19.52 11.00 2.27
CA ASP A 94 -18.41 10.96 3.23
C ASP A 94 -17.29 11.94 2.82
N PRO A 95 -16.72 12.74 3.74
CA PRO A 95 -15.69 13.75 3.42
C PRO A 95 -14.38 13.14 2.93
N THR A 96 -14.01 11.93 3.37
CA THR A 96 -12.79 11.24 2.91
C THR A 96 -12.96 10.78 1.46
N ILE A 97 -14.13 10.24 1.11
CA ILE A 97 -14.48 9.86 -0.27
C ILE A 97 -14.51 11.10 -1.16
N GLN A 98 -15.09 12.21 -0.68
CA GLN A 98 -15.09 13.48 -1.41
C GLN A 98 -13.67 13.96 -1.68
N ALA A 99 -12.77 13.92 -0.70
CA ALA A 99 -11.40 14.39 -0.88
C ALA A 99 -10.65 13.54 -1.92
N ALA A 100 -10.86 12.22 -1.91
CA ALA A 100 -10.31 11.31 -2.92
C ALA A 100 -10.86 11.58 -4.33
N LEU A 101 -12.17 11.86 -4.46
CA LEU A 101 -12.77 12.23 -5.73
C LEU A 101 -12.26 13.59 -6.23
N SER A 102 -12.15 14.58 -5.34
CA SER A 102 -11.59 15.89 -5.63
C SER A 102 -10.14 15.76 -6.14
N TYR A 103 -9.29 14.98 -5.46
CA TYR A 103 -7.95 14.64 -5.92
C TYR A 103 -7.93 14.10 -7.36
N ALA A 104 -8.74 13.08 -7.63
CA ALA A 104 -8.81 12.47 -8.96
C ALA A 104 -9.22 13.50 -10.02
N LYS A 105 -10.23 14.34 -9.73
CA LYS A 105 -10.71 15.38 -10.65
C LYS A 105 -9.70 16.47 -10.92
N TYR A 106 -9.03 16.98 -9.88
CA TYR A 106 -8.01 18.03 -10.02
C TYR A 106 -6.84 17.55 -10.86
N TRP A 107 -6.37 16.33 -10.59
CA TRP A 107 -5.26 15.78 -11.35
C TRP A 107 -5.66 15.33 -12.74
N ALA A 108 -6.91 14.91 -12.99
CA ALA A 108 -7.37 14.50 -14.32
C ALA A 108 -7.44 15.64 -15.36
N GLN A 109 -7.47 16.91 -14.93
CA GLN A 109 -7.58 18.06 -15.81
C GLN A 109 -6.51 18.04 -16.94
N PRO A 110 -6.84 18.34 -18.21
CA PRO A 110 -5.89 18.30 -19.33
C PRO A 110 -4.62 19.13 -19.09
N GLN A 111 -4.76 20.29 -18.44
CA GLN A 111 -3.68 21.21 -18.10
C GLN A 111 -2.66 20.60 -17.13
N ARG A 112 -2.97 19.49 -16.47
CA ARG A 112 -2.09 18.79 -15.53
C ARG A 112 -1.32 17.64 -16.16
N LYS A 113 -1.49 17.39 -17.47
CA LYS A 113 -0.88 16.25 -18.17
C LYS A 113 0.64 16.17 -17.97
N HIS A 114 1.33 17.31 -18.01
CA HIS A 114 2.78 17.35 -17.86
C HIS A 114 3.24 16.93 -16.46
N VAL A 115 2.57 17.42 -15.42
CA VAL A 115 2.91 17.04 -14.04
C VAL A 115 2.59 15.57 -13.78
N ARG A 116 1.44 15.07 -14.28
CA ARG A 116 1.07 13.64 -14.21
C ARG A 116 2.06 12.72 -14.90
N ALA A 117 2.68 13.17 -15.99
CA ALA A 117 3.67 12.40 -16.71
C ALA A 117 5.02 12.34 -15.98
N SER A 118 5.31 13.33 -15.12
CA SER A 118 6.61 13.44 -14.44
C SER A 118 6.61 12.94 -13.00
N CYS A 119 5.47 12.77 -12.36
CA CYS A 119 5.38 12.27 -10.98
C CYS A 119 4.06 11.58 -10.65
N CYS A 120 4.01 10.90 -9.51
CA CYS A 120 2.81 10.29 -8.95
C CYS A 120 1.79 11.27 -8.37
N CYS A 121 1.98 12.58 -8.57
CA CYS A 121 1.09 13.63 -8.09
C CYS A 121 0.81 13.59 -6.58
N PRO A 122 1.84 13.52 -5.70
CA PRO A 122 1.60 13.37 -4.27
C PRO A 122 0.84 14.56 -3.68
N SER A 123 -0.33 14.30 -3.09
CA SER A 123 -1.14 15.30 -2.38
C SER A 123 -1.59 14.76 -1.03
N LEU A 124 -1.61 15.64 -0.02
CA LEU A 124 -2.27 15.36 1.26
C LEU A 124 -3.78 15.60 1.13
N LEU A 125 -4.57 14.57 1.42
CA LEU A 125 -6.03 14.68 1.47
C LEU A 125 -6.45 14.96 2.91
N LEU A 126 -6.96 16.16 3.15
CA LEU A 126 -7.37 16.61 4.47
C LEU A 126 -8.89 16.62 4.55
N ALA A 127 -9.44 15.61 5.23
CA ALA A 127 -10.86 15.54 5.53
C ALA A 127 -11.10 15.90 6.99
N ILE A 128 -11.82 16.99 7.26
CA ILE A 128 -12.08 17.48 8.62
C ILE A 128 -13.58 17.40 8.93
N ALA A 129 -13.91 16.76 10.07
CA ALA A 129 -15.27 16.71 10.58
C ALA A 129 -15.31 16.64 12.13
N GLY A 130 -16.31 17.30 12.71
CA GLY A 130 -16.70 17.14 14.11
C GLY A 130 -15.88 17.93 15.15
N PRO A 131 -16.35 17.98 16.41
CA PRO A 131 -15.64 18.63 17.51
C PRO A 131 -14.46 17.79 18.01
N TRP A 132 -13.39 18.46 18.40
CA TRP A 132 -12.11 17.83 18.71
C TRP A 132 -11.87 17.76 20.23
N ARG A 133 -11.54 16.58 20.77
CA ARG A 133 -11.46 16.34 22.24
C ARG A 133 -10.06 16.03 22.80
N HIS A 134 -9.04 15.90 21.95
CA HIS A 134 -7.69 15.45 22.38
C HIS A 134 -6.58 16.41 21.93
N LEU A 135 -6.31 17.47 22.71
CA LEU A 135 -5.39 18.55 22.35
C LEU A 135 -4.05 18.06 21.79
N HIS A 136 -3.33 17.19 22.50
CA HIS A 136 -1.99 16.76 22.06
C HIS A 136 -2.00 15.97 20.75
N ARG A 137 -3.03 15.13 20.51
CA ARG A 137 -3.17 14.41 19.24
C ARG A 137 -3.47 15.35 18.09
N ILE A 138 -4.29 16.36 18.33
CA ILE A 138 -4.63 17.39 17.34
C ILE A 138 -3.40 18.26 17.04
N ALA A 139 -2.65 18.67 18.07
CA ALA A 139 -1.46 19.48 17.90
C ALA A 139 -0.43 18.75 17.03
N ARG A 140 -0.16 17.48 17.32
CA ARG A 140 0.73 16.63 16.49
C ARG A 140 0.19 16.44 15.08
N LEU A 141 -1.12 16.24 14.91
CA LEU A 141 -1.74 16.17 13.59
C LEU A 141 -1.49 17.44 12.77
N PHE A 142 -1.70 18.63 13.35
CA PHE A 142 -1.49 19.88 12.62
C PHE A 142 -0.01 20.18 12.37
N GLU A 143 0.89 19.82 13.28
CA GLU A 143 2.33 19.92 13.00
C GLU A 143 2.75 18.97 11.87
N ALA A 144 2.16 17.76 11.82
CA ALA A 144 2.36 16.86 10.71
C ALA A 144 1.78 17.45 9.40
N ILE A 145 0.57 17.99 9.40
CA ILE A 145 0.00 18.66 8.21
C ILE A 145 0.94 19.77 7.72
N ARG A 146 1.50 20.58 8.63
CA ARG A 146 2.46 21.63 8.32
C ARG A 146 3.72 21.10 7.64
N LEU A 147 4.34 20.10 8.25
CA LEU A 147 5.59 19.51 7.74
C LEU A 147 5.36 18.84 6.38
N THR A 148 4.23 18.17 6.16
CA THR A 148 3.91 17.58 4.86
C THR A 148 3.57 18.62 3.80
N ALA A 149 2.81 19.67 4.14
CA ALA A 149 2.58 20.78 3.21
C ALA A 149 3.90 21.44 2.77
N GLN A 150 4.84 21.62 3.69
CA GLN A 150 6.18 22.15 3.40
C GLN A 150 7.02 21.17 2.55
N TYR A 151 6.99 19.88 2.88
CA TYR A 151 7.68 18.86 2.10
C TYR A 151 7.16 18.80 0.66
N LEU A 152 5.84 18.81 0.47
CA LEU A 152 5.22 18.77 -0.86
C LEU A 152 5.49 20.07 -1.64
N ASP A 153 5.59 21.21 -0.96
CA ASP A 153 6.02 22.46 -1.60
C ASP A 153 7.41 22.34 -2.20
N ASN A 154 8.38 21.88 -1.40
CA ASN A 154 9.75 21.64 -1.86
C ASN A 154 9.79 20.58 -2.98
N TYR A 155 9.02 19.50 -2.84
CA TYR A 155 8.90 18.45 -3.85
C TYR A 155 8.47 19.02 -5.21
N TYR A 156 7.38 19.81 -5.24
CA TYR A 156 6.89 20.39 -6.49
C TYR A 156 7.77 21.52 -7.03
N GLN A 157 8.42 22.32 -6.19
CA GLN A 157 9.37 23.34 -6.65
C GLN A 157 10.57 22.71 -7.34
N THR A 158 11.06 21.59 -6.81
CA THR A 158 12.23 20.86 -7.34
C THR A 158 11.87 19.84 -8.43
N LEU A 159 10.58 19.64 -8.72
CA LEU A 159 10.12 18.66 -9.69
C LEU A 159 10.63 19.02 -11.09
N SER A 160 11.56 18.20 -11.59
CA SER A 160 12.02 18.29 -12.97
C SER A 160 10.95 17.69 -13.88
N ILE A 161 10.26 18.54 -14.64
CA ILE A 161 9.31 18.08 -15.65
C ILE A 161 10.11 17.60 -16.86
N VAL A 162 10.48 16.31 -16.82
CA VAL A 162 11.20 15.65 -17.91
C VAL A 162 10.18 15.02 -18.86
N TYR A 163 10.28 15.33 -20.16
CA TYR A 163 9.50 14.71 -21.23
C TYR A 163 10.10 13.36 -21.64
N ASN A 164 10.40 12.48 -20.68
CA ASN A 164 10.97 11.17 -20.98
C ASN A 164 9.97 10.07 -20.68
N ASN A 165 9.79 9.17 -21.64
CA ASN A 165 8.94 7.97 -21.53
C ASN A 165 9.48 6.93 -20.52
N THR A 166 10.58 7.20 -19.83
CA THR A 166 11.20 6.30 -18.85
C THR A 166 10.72 6.53 -17.42
N THR A 167 10.09 7.68 -17.12
CA THR A 167 9.48 7.88 -15.81
C THR A 167 8.18 7.08 -15.73
N GLN A 168 8.03 6.33 -14.64
CA GLN A 168 6.86 5.51 -14.37
C GLN A 168 6.04 6.15 -13.24
N PRO A 169 5.43 7.33 -13.47
CA PRO A 169 4.78 8.11 -12.42
C PRO A 169 3.63 7.36 -11.72
N LEU A 170 3.01 6.40 -12.40
CA LEU A 170 1.96 5.54 -11.82
C LEU A 170 2.50 4.51 -10.83
N TYR A 171 3.81 4.30 -10.79
CA TYR A 171 4.50 3.37 -9.90
C TYR A 171 5.54 4.15 -9.06
N PRO A 172 5.12 4.90 -8.03
CA PRO A 172 6.01 5.73 -7.19
C PRO A 172 6.99 4.95 -6.31
N TYR A 173 7.09 3.65 -6.52
CA TYR A 173 7.88 2.73 -5.73
C TYR A 173 9.29 2.58 -6.33
N PRO A 174 10.26 2.03 -5.59
CA PRO A 174 11.62 1.89 -6.10
C PRO A 174 11.66 1.17 -7.45
N HIS A 175 12.60 1.58 -8.32
CA HIS A 175 12.85 1.02 -9.66
C HIS A 175 14.19 0.29 -9.74
N GLN A 176 14.74 -0.08 -8.59
CA GLN A 176 16.00 -0.78 -8.49
C GLN A 176 16.06 -1.63 -7.22
N TYR A 177 16.87 -2.68 -7.25
CA TYR A 177 17.27 -3.45 -6.07
C TYR A 177 18.76 -3.75 -6.11
N VAL A 178 19.31 -4.21 -4.98
CA VAL A 178 20.74 -4.53 -4.87
C VAL A 178 20.88 -6.03 -4.61
N THR A 179 21.69 -6.70 -5.40
CA THR A 179 21.99 -8.13 -5.24
C THR A 179 22.88 -8.38 -4.02
N GLU A 180 23.03 -9.65 -3.61
CA GLU A 180 23.98 -10.05 -2.57
C GLU A 180 25.44 -9.67 -2.91
N SER A 181 25.77 -9.60 -4.21
CA SER A 181 27.08 -9.16 -4.71
C SER A 181 27.25 -7.63 -4.74
N ASN A 182 26.34 -6.85 -4.13
CA ASN A 182 26.27 -5.39 -4.16
C ASN A 182 26.13 -4.79 -5.57
N THR A 183 25.56 -5.54 -6.52
CA THR A 183 25.26 -5.02 -7.85
C THR A 183 23.88 -4.37 -7.84
N VAL A 184 23.78 -3.13 -8.34
CA VAL A 184 22.49 -2.45 -8.52
C VAL A 184 21.83 -2.94 -9.81
N ILE A 185 20.62 -3.47 -9.71
CA ILE A 185 19.79 -3.88 -10.84
C ILE A 185 18.62 -2.92 -10.94
N HIS A 186 18.49 -2.28 -12.10
CA HIS A 186 17.36 -1.41 -12.42
C HIS A 186 16.26 -2.22 -13.13
N PHE A 187 15.01 -1.81 -12.92
CA PHE A 187 13.85 -2.44 -13.54
C PHE A 187 12.73 -1.44 -13.81
N THR A 188 11.80 -1.85 -14.67
CA THR A 188 10.56 -1.13 -14.98
C THR A 188 9.35 -1.99 -14.65
N TYR A 189 8.30 -1.38 -14.13
CA TYR A 189 6.98 -2.00 -13.96
C TYR A 189 6.29 -2.18 -15.32
N GLU A 190 5.59 -3.27 -15.55
CA GLU A 190 4.84 -3.51 -16.79
C GLU A 190 3.33 -3.43 -16.51
N ASP A 191 2.84 -4.25 -15.59
CA ASP A 191 1.40 -4.33 -15.27
C ASP A 191 1.15 -4.84 -13.86
N TYR A 192 -0.09 -4.74 -13.39
CA TYR A 192 -0.57 -5.47 -12.20
C TYR A 192 -0.67 -6.95 -12.53
N LEU A 193 -0.29 -7.84 -11.60
CA LEU A 193 -0.50 -9.29 -11.76
C LEU A 193 -1.90 -9.75 -11.36
N THR A 194 -2.76 -8.83 -10.96
CA THR A 194 -4.10 -9.12 -10.47
C THR A 194 -5.01 -7.92 -10.67
N GLU A 195 -6.27 -8.20 -10.99
CA GLU A 195 -7.31 -7.17 -11.06
C GLU A 195 -7.69 -6.63 -9.66
N ASP A 196 -7.32 -7.33 -8.59
CA ASP A 196 -7.52 -6.86 -7.23
C ASP A 196 -6.54 -5.74 -6.90
N SER A 197 -6.97 -4.49 -7.13
CA SER A 197 -6.22 -3.28 -6.79
C SER A 197 -5.76 -3.17 -5.33
N LYS A 198 -6.25 -4.00 -4.40
CA LYS A 198 -5.75 -4.06 -3.02
C LYS A 198 -4.45 -4.84 -2.90
N LYS A 199 -4.14 -5.71 -3.87
CA LYS A 199 -2.90 -6.49 -3.88
C LYS A 199 -1.80 -5.67 -4.56
N THR A 200 -0.74 -5.44 -3.81
CA THR A 200 0.44 -4.70 -4.24
C THR A 200 1.45 -5.62 -4.90
N ILE A 201 1.04 -6.27 -6.00
CA ILE A 201 1.85 -7.21 -6.77
C ILE A 201 1.83 -6.86 -8.27
N PHE A 202 3.02 -6.74 -8.83
CA PHE A 202 3.25 -6.18 -10.15
C PHE A 202 4.19 -7.08 -10.96
N LYS A 203 3.98 -7.12 -12.27
CA LYS A 203 4.94 -7.62 -13.24
C LYS A 203 5.92 -6.50 -13.55
N GLY A 204 7.17 -6.84 -13.73
CA GLY A 204 8.16 -5.92 -14.26
C GLY A 204 9.24 -6.64 -15.03
N LYS A 205 10.21 -5.86 -15.49
CA LYS A 205 11.32 -6.33 -16.29
C LYS A 205 12.59 -5.58 -15.91
N THR A 206 13.68 -6.30 -15.68
CA THR A 206 15.01 -5.70 -15.48
C THR A 206 15.52 -5.06 -16.77
N THR A 207 16.56 -4.23 -16.67
CA THR A 207 17.14 -3.54 -17.84
C THR A 207 17.68 -4.47 -18.94
N ASP A 208 18.14 -5.67 -18.57
CA ASP A 208 18.57 -6.71 -19.51
C ASP A 208 17.40 -7.55 -20.06
N GLY A 209 16.19 -7.26 -19.63
CA GLY A 209 14.98 -7.84 -20.15
C GLY A 209 14.45 -9.07 -19.42
N TYR A 210 14.99 -9.37 -18.23
CA TYR A 210 14.53 -10.51 -17.44
C TYR A 210 13.22 -10.19 -16.70
N PRO A 211 12.16 -11.01 -16.84
CA PRO A 211 10.87 -10.74 -16.22
C PRO A 211 10.92 -11.06 -14.71
N ILE A 212 10.32 -10.17 -13.91
CA ILE A 212 10.30 -10.25 -12.45
C ILE A 212 8.90 -9.96 -11.90
N VAL A 213 8.65 -10.44 -10.69
CA VAL A 213 7.53 -10.01 -9.85
C VAL A 213 8.05 -9.01 -8.83
N ILE A 214 7.37 -7.87 -8.72
CA ILE A 214 7.56 -6.90 -7.65
C ILE A 214 6.36 -6.98 -6.71
N LYS A 215 6.59 -7.38 -5.46
CA LYS A 215 5.55 -7.47 -4.42
C LYS A 215 5.89 -6.53 -3.27
N PHE A 216 4.88 -5.85 -2.73
CA PHE A 216 5.00 -5.15 -1.45
C PHE A 216 4.22 -5.89 -0.38
N SER A 217 4.85 -6.21 0.75
CA SER A 217 4.16 -6.83 1.89
C SER A 217 4.66 -6.31 3.24
N GLN A 218 3.78 -6.24 4.24
CA GLN A 218 4.14 -5.78 5.59
C GLN A 218 4.98 -6.80 6.36
N ARG A 219 4.87 -8.09 5.99
CA ARG A 219 5.56 -9.24 6.58
C ARG A 219 5.99 -10.16 5.43
N TYR A 220 7.16 -10.78 5.56
CA TYR A 220 7.63 -11.73 4.58
C TYR A 220 8.61 -12.72 5.21
N ASN A 221 8.42 -14.02 4.97
CA ASN A 221 9.34 -15.03 5.48
C ASN A 221 10.35 -15.46 4.40
N THR A 222 11.45 -14.72 4.32
CA THR A 222 12.56 -14.98 3.38
C THR A 222 13.14 -16.38 3.54
N TYR A 223 13.26 -16.89 4.77
CA TYR A 223 13.86 -18.19 5.05
C TYR A 223 12.97 -19.33 4.53
N ALA A 224 11.67 -19.29 4.83
CA ALA A 224 10.69 -20.25 4.32
C ALA A 224 10.66 -20.29 2.79
N HIS A 225 10.65 -19.11 2.14
CA HIS A 225 10.68 -19.02 0.68
C HIS A 225 11.92 -19.70 0.12
N ASN A 226 13.11 -19.34 0.61
CA ASN A 226 14.37 -19.88 0.10
C ASN A 226 14.49 -21.39 0.28
N LEU A 227 13.96 -21.96 1.38
CA LEU A 227 13.91 -23.43 1.57
C LEU A 227 13.13 -24.13 0.45
N CYS A 228 11.97 -23.59 0.07
CA CYS A 228 11.17 -24.15 -1.02
C CYS A 228 11.82 -23.89 -2.39
N ALA A 229 12.37 -22.70 -2.61
CA ALA A 229 12.97 -22.32 -3.89
C ALA A 229 14.22 -23.15 -4.24
N GLN A 230 15.04 -23.50 -3.24
CA GLN A 230 16.21 -24.37 -3.42
C GLN A 230 15.84 -25.76 -3.95
N GLU A 231 14.62 -26.22 -3.67
CA GLU A 231 14.09 -27.51 -4.11
C GLU A 231 13.21 -27.39 -5.38
N GLY A 232 13.12 -26.19 -5.97
CA GLY A 232 12.25 -25.93 -7.12
C GLY A 232 10.75 -25.98 -6.79
N LEU A 233 10.38 -25.71 -5.53
CA LEU A 233 9.00 -25.73 -5.03
C LEU A 233 8.45 -24.32 -4.74
N ALA A 234 9.21 -23.30 -5.08
CA ALA A 234 8.84 -21.89 -5.07
C ALA A 234 9.66 -21.16 -6.14
N PRO A 235 9.20 -19.98 -6.61
CA PRO A 235 9.99 -19.13 -7.49
C PRO A 235 11.34 -18.76 -6.88
N ARG A 236 12.33 -18.40 -7.71
CA ARG A 236 13.57 -17.87 -7.15
C ARG A 236 13.32 -16.50 -6.51
N LEU A 237 13.74 -16.34 -5.27
CA LEU A 237 13.72 -15.05 -4.58
C LEU A 237 15.00 -14.26 -4.90
N PHE A 238 14.86 -13.08 -5.51
CA PHE A 238 16.00 -12.24 -5.87
C PHE A 238 16.36 -11.22 -4.80
N TYR A 239 15.36 -10.67 -4.11
CA TYR A 239 15.58 -9.59 -3.16
C TYR A 239 14.42 -9.43 -2.17
N VAL A 240 14.75 -9.07 -0.94
CA VAL A 240 13.82 -8.52 0.06
C VAL A 240 14.47 -7.28 0.66
N SER A 241 13.77 -6.15 0.67
CA SER A 241 14.33 -4.91 1.18
C SER A 241 14.62 -4.98 2.68
N LYS A 242 15.77 -4.41 3.09
CA LYS A 242 16.11 -4.29 4.52
C LYS A 242 15.22 -3.25 5.21
N GLU A 243 14.99 -2.14 4.52
CA GLU A 243 14.14 -1.05 4.98
C GLU A 243 12.71 -1.20 4.43
N LYS A 244 11.75 -0.63 5.16
CA LYS A 244 10.35 -0.60 4.78
C LYS A 244 10.02 0.71 4.08
N PHE A 245 9.37 0.63 2.92
CA PHE A 245 8.82 1.76 2.19
C PHE A 245 7.38 1.99 2.66
N GLY A 246 7.19 2.99 3.53
CA GLY A 246 5.85 3.29 4.08
C GLY A 246 5.24 2.12 4.86
N GLY A 247 6.05 1.36 5.59
CA GLY A 247 5.61 0.19 6.36
C GLY A 247 5.68 -1.15 5.62
N TRP A 248 6.02 -1.15 4.33
CA TRP A 248 6.04 -2.34 3.47
C TRP A 248 7.46 -2.72 3.04
N TYR A 249 7.78 -4.01 3.08
CA TYR A 249 8.95 -4.55 2.39
C TYR A 249 8.70 -4.58 0.89
N MET A 250 9.75 -4.35 0.10
CA MET A 250 9.76 -4.64 -1.33
C MET A 250 10.41 -6.00 -1.55
N ILE A 251 9.71 -6.88 -2.25
CA ILE A 251 10.13 -8.24 -2.56
C ILE A 251 10.22 -8.37 -4.08
N ILE A 252 11.37 -8.83 -4.56
CA ILE A 252 11.61 -9.13 -5.98
C ILE A 252 11.85 -10.63 -6.12
N MET A 253 11.07 -11.29 -6.97
CA MET A 253 11.18 -12.72 -7.23
C MET A 253 11.00 -13.02 -8.72
N GLU A 254 11.31 -14.24 -9.11
CA GLU A 254 11.14 -14.76 -10.47
C GLU A 254 9.68 -14.64 -10.92
N TYR A 255 9.49 -14.08 -12.11
CA TYR A 255 8.21 -14.19 -12.79
C TYR A 255 8.10 -15.57 -13.42
N ILE A 256 7.04 -16.25 -13.05
CA ILE A 256 6.72 -17.56 -13.57
C ILE A 256 5.47 -17.43 -14.45
N GLU A 257 5.57 -17.90 -15.68
CA GLU A 257 4.43 -17.99 -16.57
C GLU A 257 3.63 -19.24 -16.23
N GLY A 258 2.39 -19.04 -15.77
CA GLY A 258 1.51 -20.10 -15.33
C GLY A 258 0.23 -19.57 -14.72
N GLU A 259 -0.62 -20.50 -14.30
CA GLU A 259 -1.88 -20.21 -13.62
C GLU A 259 -1.92 -20.86 -12.23
N THR A 260 -2.71 -20.27 -11.33
CA THR A 260 -2.90 -20.86 -10.01
C THR A 260 -3.81 -22.08 -10.10
N LEU A 261 -3.66 -23.01 -9.14
CA LEU A 261 -4.53 -24.17 -9.00
C LEU A 261 -6.02 -23.79 -8.78
N ASN A 262 -6.30 -22.54 -8.42
CA ASN A 262 -7.64 -22.03 -8.24
C ASN A 262 -8.36 -21.73 -9.58
N THR A 263 -7.60 -21.40 -10.63
CA THR A 263 -8.15 -21.01 -11.93
C THR A 263 -7.98 -22.10 -12.98
N LEU A 264 -6.87 -22.84 -12.90
CA LEU A 264 -6.54 -23.85 -13.89
C LEU A 264 -7.35 -25.13 -13.67
N GLN A 265 -7.95 -25.63 -14.75
CA GLN A 265 -8.51 -26.98 -14.79
C GLN A 265 -7.44 -27.93 -15.29
N ILE A 266 -7.06 -28.89 -14.46
CA ILE A 266 -6.05 -29.90 -14.76
C ILE A 266 -6.64 -31.29 -14.55
N ASP A 267 -6.06 -32.29 -15.20
CA ASP A 267 -6.51 -33.67 -15.01
C ASP A 267 -6.08 -34.23 -13.65
N LYS A 268 -6.65 -35.38 -13.27
CA LYS A 268 -6.37 -36.01 -11.97
C LYS A 268 -4.88 -36.35 -11.78
N THR A 269 -4.21 -36.79 -12.83
CA THR A 269 -2.79 -37.17 -12.76
C THR A 269 -1.91 -35.94 -12.53
N GLU A 270 -2.22 -34.85 -13.22
CA GLU A 270 -1.56 -33.56 -13.04
C GLU A 270 -1.82 -33.02 -11.63
N TYR A 271 -3.06 -33.08 -11.15
CA TYR A 271 -3.45 -32.67 -9.81
C TYR A 271 -2.67 -33.45 -8.74
N ASP A 272 -2.59 -34.77 -8.86
CA ASP A 272 -1.83 -35.62 -7.95
C ASP A 272 -0.34 -35.25 -7.92
N ASN A 273 0.24 -34.87 -9.06
CA ASN A 273 1.63 -34.45 -9.13
C ASN A 273 1.83 -33.06 -8.50
N VAL A 274 0.89 -32.14 -8.69
CA VAL A 274 0.87 -30.84 -7.99
C VAL A 274 0.81 -31.05 -6.48
N LEU A 275 -0.10 -31.90 -5.99
CA LEU A 275 -0.23 -32.20 -4.56
C LEU A 275 1.04 -32.82 -3.99
N LYS A 276 1.68 -33.79 -4.68
CA LYS A 276 2.96 -34.35 -4.23
C LYS A 276 4.03 -33.28 -4.01
N SER A 277 4.12 -32.31 -4.92
CA SER A 277 5.07 -31.19 -4.80
C SER A 277 4.71 -30.26 -3.64
N VAL A 278 3.42 -29.94 -3.47
CA VAL A 278 2.95 -29.10 -2.36
C VAL A 278 3.17 -29.79 -1.02
N SER A 279 2.84 -31.08 -0.88
CA SER A 279 3.10 -31.87 0.32
C SER A 279 4.60 -31.96 0.63
N LYS A 280 5.46 -32.10 -0.39
CA LYS A 280 6.92 -32.01 -0.21
C LYS A 280 7.34 -30.64 0.33
N ALA A 281 6.79 -29.55 -0.21
CA ALA A 281 7.11 -28.19 0.24
C ALA A 281 6.72 -27.96 1.70
N ILE A 282 5.50 -28.35 2.08
CA ILE A 282 5.02 -28.26 3.47
C ILE A 282 5.87 -29.12 4.41
N HIS A 283 6.24 -30.33 3.99
CA HIS A 283 7.12 -31.20 4.78
C HIS A 283 8.49 -30.54 5.05
N ILE A 284 9.10 -29.91 4.04
CA ILE A 284 10.38 -29.19 4.19
C ILE A 284 10.26 -28.06 5.21
N LEU A 285 9.18 -27.26 5.14
CA LEU A 285 8.93 -26.18 6.08
C LEU A 285 8.71 -26.71 7.50
N HIS A 286 7.90 -27.76 7.65
CA HIS A 286 7.60 -28.38 8.94
C HIS A 286 8.84 -29.00 9.59
N CYS A 287 9.77 -29.55 8.81
CA CYS A 287 11.07 -30.03 9.31
C CYS A 287 11.95 -28.92 9.90
N LYS A 288 11.64 -27.65 9.59
CA LYS A 288 12.31 -26.46 10.13
C LYS A 288 11.45 -25.69 11.14
N ASP A 289 10.38 -26.31 11.64
CA ASP A 289 9.41 -25.70 12.54
C ASP A 289 8.73 -24.46 11.96
N ILE A 290 8.52 -24.43 10.64
CA ILE A 290 7.82 -23.36 9.94
C ILE A 290 6.44 -23.85 9.53
N VAL A 291 5.42 -23.05 9.81
CA VAL A 291 4.04 -23.19 9.30
C VAL A 291 3.89 -22.24 8.12
N PHE A 292 3.39 -22.71 6.97
CA PHE A 292 3.11 -21.86 5.81
C PHE A 292 1.96 -20.90 6.09
N GLY A 293 0.93 -21.40 6.79
CA GLY A 293 -0.13 -20.61 7.41
C GLY A 293 -1.25 -20.20 6.46
N ASP A 294 -0.98 -20.12 5.16
CA ASP A 294 -1.95 -19.68 4.16
C ASP A 294 -2.09 -20.63 2.96
N LEU A 295 -2.08 -21.93 3.21
CA LEU A 295 -2.10 -22.93 2.14
C LEU A 295 -3.48 -23.01 1.47
N ARG A 296 -3.57 -22.54 0.22
CA ARG A 296 -4.82 -22.48 -0.56
C ARG A 296 -4.53 -22.64 -2.05
N LYS A 297 -5.54 -23.06 -2.84
CA LYS A 297 -5.41 -23.21 -4.31
C LYS A 297 -4.90 -21.93 -4.99
N SER A 298 -5.24 -20.75 -4.46
CA SER A 298 -4.79 -19.45 -4.99
C SER A 298 -3.29 -19.16 -4.76
N ASN A 299 -2.65 -19.87 -3.83
CA ASN A 299 -1.25 -19.68 -3.45
C ASN A 299 -0.36 -20.81 -3.98
N ILE A 300 -0.90 -21.65 -4.87
CA ILE A 300 -0.21 -22.73 -5.56
C ILE A 300 -0.21 -22.40 -7.05
N MET A 301 0.97 -22.15 -7.63
CA MET A 301 1.18 -22.01 -9.06
C MET A 301 1.38 -23.39 -9.68
N VAL A 302 0.73 -23.66 -10.81
CA VAL A 302 0.86 -24.93 -11.54
C VAL A 302 1.84 -24.76 -12.69
N MET A 303 2.87 -25.60 -12.72
CA MET A 303 3.97 -25.56 -13.68
C MET A 303 4.02 -26.79 -14.55
N ASN A 304 3.89 -26.59 -15.86
CA ASN A 304 4.10 -27.62 -16.86
C ASN A 304 5.56 -27.60 -17.32
N SER A 305 6.24 -28.73 -17.17
CA SER A 305 7.61 -28.92 -17.65
C SER A 305 7.71 -30.21 -18.45
N ASP A 306 8.81 -30.40 -19.17
CA ASP A 306 9.13 -31.65 -19.86
C ASP A 306 9.17 -32.86 -18.91
N LYS A 307 9.34 -32.62 -17.60
CA LYS A 307 9.35 -33.64 -16.54
C LYS A 307 7.98 -33.88 -15.91
N GLY A 308 6.95 -33.19 -16.39
CA GLY A 308 5.57 -33.25 -15.91
C GLY A 308 5.11 -31.97 -15.22
N CYS A 309 3.84 -32.01 -14.80
CA CYS A 309 3.16 -30.97 -14.04
C CYS A 309 3.58 -31.00 -12.57
N HIS A 310 3.88 -29.84 -11.97
CA HIS A 310 4.19 -29.73 -10.53
C HIS A 310 3.71 -28.40 -9.94
N GLY A 311 3.50 -28.38 -8.63
CA GLY A 311 3.08 -27.19 -7.89
C GLY A 311 4.24 -26.41 -7.30
N MET A 312 4.14 -25.07 -7.29
CA MET A 312 5.02 -24.17 -6.55
C MET A 312 4.21 -23.29 -5.59
N LEU A 313 4.73 -23.05 -4.38
CA LEU A 313 4.18 -22.08 -3.43
C LEU A 313 4.66 -20.67 -3.79
N ILE A 314 3.77 -19.68 -3.76
CA ILE A 314 4.08 -18.30 -4.21
C ILE A 314 3.86 -17.20 -3.15
N ASP A 315 3.16 -17.48 -2.05
CA ASP A 315 2.82 -16.47 -1.04
C ASP A 315 3.30 -16.83 0.37
N PHE A 316 4.49 -16.32 0.74
CA PHE A 316 5.15 -16.58 2.03
C PHE A 316 4.95 -15.46 3.05
N ASP A 317 3.96 -14.58 2.86
CA ASP A 317 3.72 -13.43 3.75
C ASP A 317 3.29 -13.85 5.16
N TRP A 318 2.63 -15.00 5.26
CA TRP A 318 2.04 -15.52 6.48
C TRP A 318 2.87 -16.63 7.13
N ALA A 319 3.93 -17.09 6.46
CA ALA A 319 4.73 -18.17 7.00
C ALA A 319 5.44 -17.73 8.29
N GLY A 320 5.42 -18.58 9.31
CA GLY A 320 5.91 -18.26 10.65
C GLY A 320 6.33 -19.49 11.44
N GLU A 321 7.01 -19.27 12.55
CA GLU A 321 7.51 -20.34 13.41
C GLU A 321 6.38 -21.01 14.21
N HIS A 322 6.34 -22.34 14.16
CA HIS A 322 5.40 -23.19 14.88
C HIS A 322 5.44 -22.93 16.39
N GLY A 323 4.27 -22.75 16.99
CA GLY A 323 4.11 -22.56 18.43
C GLY A 323 4.55 -21.17 18.94
N LYS A 324 5.08 -20.30 18.06
CA LYS A 324 5.60 -18.97 18.45
C LYS A 324 4.93 -17.84 17.69
N ASP A 325 4.93 -17.89 16.36
CA ASP A 325 4.34 -16.86 15.54
C ASP A 325 2.81 -16.93 15.55
N ARG A 326 2.18 -15.82 15.23
CA ARG A 326 0.72 -15.64 15.25
C ARG A 326 0.19 -15.18 13.91
N TYR A 327 -1.02 -15.63 13.60
CA TYR A 327 -1.80 -15.10 12.48
C TYR A 327 -2.05 -13.59 12.64
N THR A 328 -2.23 -12.91 11.52
CA THR A 328 -2.66 -11.51 11.53
C THR A 328 -4.02 -11.37 12.23
N SER A 329 -4.26 -10.23 12.89
CA SER A 329 -5.56 -9.92 13.47
C SER A 329 -6.66 -9.70 12.43
N LYS A 330 -6.28 -9.39 11.18
CA LYS A 330 -7.20 -9.11 10.06
C LYS A 330 -7.29 -10.30 9.11
N MET A 331 -7.82 -11.41 9.59
CA MET A 331 -8.08 -12.59 8.74
C MET A 331 -9.35 -12.38 7.91
N ASN A 332 -9.40 -12.98 6.72
CA ASN A 332 -10.58 -12.91 5.87
C ASN A 332 -11.71 -13.77 6.48
N PRO A 333 -12.87 -13.17 6.86
CA PRO A 333 -13.97 -13.91 7.48
C PRO A 333 -14.73 -14.83 6.52
N ASP A 334 -14.58 -14.62 5.20
CA ASP A 334 -15.25 -15.45 4.19
C ASP A 334 -14.58 -16.82 3.99
N ILE A 335 -13.41 -17.02 4.58
CA ILE A 335 -12.66 -18.28 4.54
C ILE A 335 -13.04 -19.14 5.74
N ARG A 336 -13.36 -20.41 5.48
CA ARG A 336 -13.52 -21.41 6.53
C ARG A 336 -12.14 -21.88 7.01
N TRP A 337 -11.58 -21.15 7.96
CA TRP A 337 -10.31 -21.47 8.59
C TRP A 337 -10.37 -22.78 9.40
N PRO A 338 -9.23 -23.46 9.64
CA PRO A 338 -9.17 -24.62 10.52
C PRO A 338 -9.77 -24.31 11.90
N THR A 339 -10.32 -25.32 12.57
CA THR A 339 -10.95 -25.13 13.89
C THR A 339 -9.93 -24.58 14.89
N GLY A 340 -10.27 -23.48 15.58
CA GLY A 340 -9.38 -22.81 16.54
C GLY A 340 -8.43 -21.76 15.92
N VAL A 341 -8.43 -21.60 14.59
CA VAL A 341 -7.70 -20.53 13.92
C VAL A 341 -8.56 -19.27 13.86
N GLU A 342 -8.15 -18.25 14.61
CA GLU A 342 -8.72 -16.91 14.60
C GLU A 342 -7.62 -15.83 14.58
N GLY A 343 -8.01 -14.56 14.50
CA GLY A 343 -7.06 -13.46 14.49
C GLY A 343 -6.14 -13.49 15.72
N ASN A 344 -4.82 -13.46 15.49
CA ASN A 344 -3.77 -13.62 16.50
C ASN A 344 -3.62 -15.02 17.14
N ALA A 345 -4.31 -16.05 16.63
CA ALA A 345 -4.07 -17.42 17.06
C ALA A 345 -2.61 -17.84 16.79
N ILE A 346 -2.07 -18.73 17.64
CA ILE A 346 -0.72 -19.28 17.49
C ILE A 346 -0.70 -20.19 16.26
N MET A 347 0.36 -20.10 15.46
CA MET A 347 0.53 -20.95 14.29
C MET A 347 0.90 -22.38 14.69
N ASP A 348 0.13 -23.35 14.19
CA ASP A 348 0.34 -24.78 14.39
C ASP A 348 0.52 -25.49 13.04
N LYS A 349 1.42 -26.46 12.98
CA LYS A 349 1.64 -27.28 11.77
C LYS A 349 0.37 -28.01 11.34
N ALA A 350 -0.49 -28.38 12.30
CA ALA A 350 -1.78 -28.99 12.04
C ALA A 350 -2.69 -28.11 11.16
N HIS A 351 -2.49 -26.79 11.15
CA HIS A 351 -3.25 -25.90 10.28
C HIS A 351 -2.89 -26.09 8.80
N ASP A 352 -1.62 -26.30 8.45
CA ASP A 352 -1.22 -26.61 7.08
C ASP A 352 -1.71 -28.00 6.67
N LEU A 353 -1.65 -28.98 7.60
CA LEU A 353 -2.14 -30.34 7.34
C LEU A 353 -3.65 -30.34 7.05
N TYR A 354 -4.43 -29.57 7.81
CA TYR A 354 -5.86 -29.38 7.51
C TYR A 354 -6.09 -28.86 6.09
N TRP A 355 -5.27 -27.91 5.63
CA TRP A 355 -5.39 -27.37 4.28
C TRP A 355 -4.95 -28.38 3.21
N LEU A 356 -3.92 -29.19 3.48
CA LEU A 356 -3.53 -30.30 2.61
C LEU A 356 -4.68 -31.31 2.47
N ASP A 357 -5.27 -31.75 3.58
CA ASP A 357 -6.41 -32.66 3.56
C ASP A 357 -7.58 -32.07 2.75
N LYS A 358 -7.84 -30.76 2.88
CA LYS A 358 -8.86 -30.08 2.06
C LYS A 358 -8.53 -30.02 0.58
N LEU A 359 -7.27 -29.97 0.21
CA LEU A 359 -6.87 -30.04 -1.19
C LEU A 359 -7.06 -31.47 -1.74
N GLU A 360 -6.80 -32.48 -0.92
CA GLU A 360 -7.04 -33.89 -1.27
C GLU A 360 -8.53 -34.26 -1.34
N GLU A 361 -9.39 -33.67 -0.48
CA GLU A 361 -10.83 -33.95 -0.44
C GLU A 361 -11.65 -33.32 -1.58
N ASN A 362 -11.19 -32.22 -2.18
CA ASN A 362 -11.92 -31.48 -3.21
C ASN A 362 -11.68 -32.04 -4.63
N GLU A 363 -11.71 -33.37 -4.76
CA GLU A 363 -11.82 -34.10 -6.04
C GLU A 363 -13.13 -33.78 -6.78
#